data_AF-A0A7X7QHN4-F1
#
_entry.id   AF-A0A7X7QHN4-F1
#
_cell.length_a   1.000
_cell.length_b   1.000
_cell.length_c   1.000
_cell.angle_alpha   90.00
_cell.angle_beta   90.00
_cell.angle_gamma   90.00
#
_symmetry.space_group_name_H-M   'P 1'
#
loop_
_entity.id
_entity.type
_entity.pdbx_description
1 polymer ?
#
loop_
_entity_poly.entity_id
_entity_poly.type
_entity_poly.pdbx_seq_one_letter_code
_entity_poly.pdbx_strand_id
1 'polypeptide(L)'
;MAMFHGVLLLVSLLGIQIDQPADAELRAEVRRLVRQLDAPSLEQREAAEAALLRLGPAALDLLPSEDQQASAEIRKRLAGVRHELQRRASAASADASTISLRGEKMPLSKVLAQVEQQSGNAIVDLRRRFGQPAPDRELTLDFERTPFWEALDRVLDQAGLAVYPFAEQRAVGLVMKFNEGSAARFGRASYSGPFRFEAAEIVTRRNLLESNARSLSLSVEVAWEPRLRPIILVQRMADAAAVDGRGRPLAFADPQARLEAAAAGTASLVKLDLAFAPPPEDVRAIAALRGTLLATLPGRLETFRFRDLPAARNVRHRIAETEVALEQVRKSARQAATGGNAAETWEVRIRVRFDDAGDALESHRTWIFDNPAWLQTADGRTIAPDDYETTAQSENEVGVAFFFTIEKPIDRYAFVYQTPGSIITRGYDYELKDIPLP
;
A
#
# COMPACT_ATOMS: atom_id res chain seq x y z
N MET A 1 -30.76 -37.36 -36.16
CA MET A 1 -30.12 -36.04 -36.00
C MET A 1 -31.18 -35.05 -35.59
N ALA A 2 -31.23 -34.70 -34.29
CA ALA A 2 -32.13 -33.68 -33.75
C ALA A 2 -31.30 -32.76 -32.85
N MET A 3 -31.28 -31.48 -33.20
CA MET A 3 -30.54 -30.43 -32.50
C MET A 3 -31.21 -30.10 -31.16
N PHE A 4 -30.50 -30.28 -30.06
CA PHE A 4 -30.85 -29.71 -28.76
C PHE A 4 -30.32 -28.28 -28.68
N HIS A 5 -31.22 -27.30 -28.72
CA HIS A 5 -30.93 -25.90 -28.38
C HIS A 5 -30.94 -25.77 -26.86
N GLY A 6 -29.76 -25.72 -26.24
CA GLY A 6 -29.59 -25.35 -24.83
C GLY A 6 -29.57 -23.84 -24.68
N VAL A 7 -30.65 -23.27 -24.14
CA VAL A 7 -30.73 -21.86 -23.74
C VAL A 7 -29.87 -21.67 -22.50
N LEU A 8 -28.77 -20.91 -22.65
CA LEU A 8 -27.91 -20.48 -21.55
C LEU A 8 -28.54 -19.25 -20.89
N LEU A 9 -29.23 -19.43 -19.77
CA LEU A 9 -29.73 -18.34 -18.94
C LEU A 9 -28.57 -17.78 -18.11
N LEU A 10 -27.95 -16.71 -18.60
CA LEU A 10 -27.02 -15.86 -17.85
C LEU A 10 -27.82 -15.09 -16.80
N VAL A 11 -27.82 -15.56 -15.55
CA VAL A 11 -28.32 -14.77 -14.41
C VAL A 11 -27.24 -13.76 -14.04
N SER A 12 -27.44 -12.53 -14.49
CA SER A 12 -26.68 -11.35 -14.07
C SER A 12 -26.97 -11.08 -12.59
N LEU A 13 -26.04 -11.43 -11.70
CA LEU A 13 -26.05 -10.95 -10.32
C LEU A 13 -25.72 -9.46 -10.32
N LEU A 14 -26.76 -8.64 -10.35
CA LEU A 14 -26.70 -7.25 -9.88
C LEU A 14 -26.29 -7.28 -8.42
N GLY A 15 -25.05 -6.89 -8.15
CA GLY A 15 -24.57 -6.62 -6.80
C GLY A 15 -25.37 -5.47 -6.20
N ILE A 16 -26.40 -5.82 -5.43
CA ILE A 16 -26.98 -4.88 -4.47
C ILE A 16 -25.92 -4.73 -3.38
N GLN A 17 -25.18 -3.63 -3.41
CA GLN A 17 -24.44 -3.15 -2.25
C GLN A 17 -25.48 -2.88 -1.16
N ILE A 18 -25.62 -3.81 -0.22
CA ILE A 18 -26.36 -3.57 1.01
C ILE A 18 -25.45 -2.65 1.83
N ASP A 19 -25.73 -1.34 1.78
CA ASP A 19 -25.10 -0.33 2.64
C ASP A 19 -25.26 -0.82 4.09
N GLN A 20 -24.16 -1.02 4.81
CA GLN A 20 -24.24 -1.50 6.19
C GLN A 20 -24.94 -0.45 7.07
N PRO A 21 -25.75 -0.85 8.06
CA PRO A 21 -26.49 0.10 8.90
C PRO A 21 -25.56 1.10 9.62
N ALA A 22 -24.34 0.69 9.95
CA ALA A 22 -23.31 1.55 10.53
C ALA A 22 -22.84 2.68 9.58
N ASP A 23 -22.77 2.41 8.27
CA ASP A 23 -22.35 3.40 7.26
C ASP A 23 -23.44 4.45 7.01
N ALA A 24 -24.71 4.03 7.07
CA ALA A 24 -25.85 4.92 6.96
C ALA A 24 -25.94 5.89 8.15
N GLU A 25 -25.68 5.40 9.36
CA GLU A 25 -25.63 6.22 10.59
C GLU A 25 -24.47 7.22 10.55
N LEU A 26 -23.27 6.77 10.20
CA LEU A 26 -22.11 7.64 10.05
C LEU A 26 -22.35 8.74 9.01
N ARG A 27 -22.94 8.41 7.86
CA ARG A 27 -23.30 9.38 6.80
C ARG A 27 -24.37 10.37 7.25
N ALA A 28 -25.33 9.94 8.07
CA ALA A 28 -26.31 10.85 8.66
C ALA A 28 -25.65 11.84 9.63
N GLU A 29 -24.75 11.33 10.47
CA GLU A 29 -24.04 12.12 11.47
C GLU A 29 -23.09 13.15 10.84
N VAL A 30 -22.29 12.75 9.84
CA VAL A 30 -21.43 13.67 9.10
C VAL A 30 -22.24 14.80 8.46
N ARG A 31 -23.37 14.48 7.79
CA ARG A 31 -24.26 15.50 7.20
C ARG A 31 -24.84 16.45 8.24
N ARG A 32 -25.17 15.94 9.44
CA ARG A 32 -25.67 16.76 10.54
C ARG A 32 -24.60 17.74 11.03
N LEU A 33 -23.39 17.25 11.27
CA LEU A 33 -22.26 18.05 11.74
C LEU A 33 -21.81 19.10 10.72
N VAL A 34 -21.78 18.77 9.43
CA VAL A 34 -21.47 19.73 8.37
C VAL A 34 -22.43 20.91 8.35
N ARG A 35 -23.74 20.69 8.55
CA ARG A 35 -24.72 21.79 8.65
C ARG A 35 -24.48 22.67 9.88
N GLN A 36 -23.91 22.12 10.97
CA GLN A 36 -23.61 22.86 12.19
C GLN A 36 -22.33 23.70 12.09
N LEU A 37 -21.53 23.55 11.03
CA LEU A 37 -20.35 24.39 10.79
C LEU A 37 -20.70 25.86 10.45
N ASP A 38 -21.97 26.14 10.13
CA ASP A 38 -22.51 27.50 9.91
C ASP A 38 -23.49 27.93 11.02
N ALA A 39 -23.41 27.29 12.19
CA ALA A 39 -24.28 27.63 13.29
C ALA A 39 -24.07 29.09 13.75
N PRO A 40 -25.12 29.77 14.26
CA PRO A 40 -25.03 31.18 14.67
C PRO A 40 -24.01 31.44 15.79
N SER A 41 -23.75 30.45 16.66
CA SER A 41 -22.78 30.57 17.75
C SER A 41 -21.43 29.98 17.37
N LEU A 42 -20.34 30.62 17.84
CA LEU A 42 -18.98 30.12 17.67
C LEU A 42 -18.79 28.76 18.34
N GLU A 43 -19.32 28.60 19.55
CA GLU A 43 -19.23 27.37 20.34
C GLU A 43 -19.83 26.15 19.61
N GLN A 44 -20.99 26.30 18.94
CA GLN A 44 -21.60 25.21 18.18
C GLN A 44 -20.77 24.81 16.95
N ARG A 45 -20.13 25.80 16.30
CA ARG A 45 -19.25 25.55 15.15
C ARG A 45 -17.99 24.79 15.57
N GLU A 46 -17.36 25.19 16.67
CA GLU A 46 -16.18 24.52 17.23
C GLU A 46 -16.50 23.10 17.73
N ALA A 47 -17.66 22.91 18.36
CA ALA A 47 -18.13 21.60 18.78
C ALA A 47 -18.38 20.66 17.58
N ALA A 48 -18.95 21.18 16.50
CA ALA A 48 -19.17 20.43 15.26
C ALA A 48 -17.85 20.02 14.59
N GLU A 49 -16.90 20.94 14.53
CA GLU A 49 -15.54 20.70 14.04
C GLU A 49 -14.81 19.62 14.86
N ALA A 50 -14.79 19.74 16.19
CA ALA A 50 -14.20 18.74 17.07
C ALA A 50 -14.89 17.36 16.96
N ALA A 51 -16.22 17.34 16.77
CA ALA A 51 -16.97 16.12 16.55
C ALA A 51 -16.61 15.44 15.23
N LEU A 52 -16.47 16.20 14.12
CA LEU A 52 -16.01 15.66 12.85
C LEU A 52 -14.60 15.06 12.96
N LEU A 53 -13.70 15.74 13.66
CA LEU A 53 -12.34 15.23 13.91
C LEU A 53 -12.32 13.94 14.73
N ARG A 54 -13.28 13.76 15.64
CA ARG A 54 -13.43 12.58 16.49
C ARG A 54 -14.02 11.38 15.76
N LEU A 55 -14.81 11.59 14.70
CA LEU A 55 -15.24 10.50 13.80
C LEU A 55 -14.06 9.86 13.06
N GLY A 56 -12.95 10.60 12.92
CA GLY A 56 -11.71 10.10 12.34
C GLY A 56 -11.72 9.98 10.81
N PRO A 57 -10.70 9.32 10.22
CA PRO A 57 -10.49 9.27 8.78
C PRO A 57 -11.66 8.74 7.94
N ALA A 58 -12.51 7.88 8.51
CA ALA A 58 -13.69 7.33 7.82
C ALA A 58 -14.69 8.42 7.39
N ALA A 59 -14.69 9.58 8.06
CA ALA A 59 -15.55 10.69 7.69
C ALA A 59 -15.13 11.39 6.38
N LEU A 60 -13.87 11.27 5.94
CA LEU A 60 -13.34 11.99 4.77
C LEU A 60 -14.15 11.78 3.49
N ASP A 61 -14.59 10.54 3.27
CA ASP A 61 -15.38 10.13 2.09
C ASP A 61 -16.81 10.66 2.11
N LEU A 62 -17.28 11.11 3.28
CA LEU A 62 -18.63 11.59 3.52
C LEU A 62 -18.69 13.12 3.60
N LEU A 63 -17.54 13.80 3.69
CA LEU A 63 -17.45 15.25 3.67
C LEU A 63 -17.76 15.77 2.25
N PRO A 64 -18.60 16.83 2.11
CA PRO A 64 -18.94 17.37 0.80
C PRO A 64 -17.71 17.94 0.08
N SER A 65 -17.72 17.88 -1.25
CA SER A 65 -16.68 18.48 -2.09
C SER A 65 -16.72 20.00 -2.02
N GLU A 66 -15.57 20.65 -2.19
CA GLU A 66 -15.42 22.11 -2.08
C GLU A 66 -16.30 22.89 -3.09
N ASP A 67 -16.65 22.27 -4.21
CA ASP A 67 -17.49 22.82 -5.27
C ASP A 67 -18.99 22.87 -4.92
N GLN A 68 -19.42 22.21 -3.83
CA GLN A 68 -20.82 22.27 -3.41
C GLN A 68 -21.10 23.65 -2.81
N GLN A 69 -22.27 24.23 -3.14
CA GLN A 69 -22.72 25.56 -2.72
C GLN A 69 -22.78 25.70 -1.18
N ALA A 70 -21.63 25.93 -0.57
CA ALA A 70 -21.45 26.16 0.86
C ALA A 70 -21.06 27.61 1.12
N SER A 71 -21.43 28.14 2.28
CA SER A 71 -21.00 29.47 2.72
C SER A 71 -19.48 29.52 2.88
N ALA A 72 -18.89 30.72 2.82
CA ALA A 72 -17.44 30.88 2.93
C ALA A 72 -16.88 30.35 4.27
N GLU A 73 -17.65 30.45 5.35
CA GLU A 73 -17.30 29.92 6.67
C GLU A 73 -17.28 28.39 6.69
N ILE A 74 -18.31 27.73 6.13
CA ILE A 74 -18.33 26.26 6.00
C ILE A 74 -17.12 25.80 5.21
N ARG A 75 -16.83 26.44 4.06
CA ARG A 75 -15.68 26.06 3.22
C ARG A 75 -14.37 26.13 4.00
N LYS A 76 -14.13 27.21 4.75
CA LYS A 76 -12.91 27.39 5.53
C LYS A 76 -12.75 26.31 6.61
N ARG A 77 -13.80 26.05 7.41
CA ARG A 77 -13.74 25.05 8.50
C ARG A 77 -13.63 23.64 7.97
N LEU A 78 -14.41 23.32 6.93
CA LEU A 78 -14.39 22.00 6.32
C LEU A 78 -13.02 21.70 5.70
N ALA A 79 -12.36 22.69 5.09
CA ALA A 79 -10.99 22.54 4.60
C ALA A 79 -10.02 22.19 5.75
N GLY A 80 -10.13 22.86 6.90
CA GLY A 80 -9.32 22.55 8.09
C GLY A 80 -9.58 21.14 8.64
N VAL A 81 -10.85 20.75 8.77
CA VAL A 81 -11.25 19.39 9.18
C VAL A 81 -10.70 18.35 8.22
N ARG A 82 -10.88 18.56 6.92
CA ARG A 82 -10.41 17.65 5.87
C ARG A 82 -8.91 17.48 5.94
N HIS A 83 -8.16 18.57 6.03
CA HIS A 83 -6.70 18.57 6.15
C HIS A 83 -6.23 17.75 7.37
N GLU A 84 -6.80 18.00 8.56
CA GLU A 84 -6.41 17.28 9.78
C GLU A 84 -6.80 15.79 9.71
N LEU A 85 -7.97 15.45 9.16
CA LEU A 85 -8.37 14.06 8.96
C LEU A 85 -7.48 13.34 7.93
N GLN A 86 -7.06 14.01 6.87
CA GLN A 86 -6.12 13.48 5.88
C GLN A 86 -4.74 13.23 6.49
N ARG A 87 -4.25 14.14 7.32
CA ARG A 87 -3.00 13.96 8.07
C ARG A 87 -3.09 12.74 9.00
N ARG A 88 -4.18 12.59 9.75
CA ARG A 88 -4.43 11.42 10.61
C ARG A 88 -4.55 10.12 9.80
N ALA A 89 -5.22 10.16 8.65
CA ALA A 89 -5.34 9.01 7.75
C ALA A 89 -3.98 8.56 7.22
N SER A 90 -3.13 9.52 6.84
CA SER A 90 -1.77 9.28 6.37
C SER A 90 -0.93 8.62 7.48
N ALA A 91 -0.92 9.18 8.69
CA ALA A 91 -0.21 8.60 9.83
C ALA A 91 -0.69 7.17 10.17
N ALA A 92 -2.00 6.94 10.20
CA ALA A 92 -2.59 5.64 10.51
C ALA A 92 -2.32 4.59 9.40
N SER A 93 -2.14 5.02 8.15
CA SER A 93 -1.80 4.11 7.06
C SER A 93 -0.44 3.43 7.25
N ALA A 94 0.47 4.08 7.99
CA ALA A 94 1.79 3.55 8.35
C ALA A 94 1.79 2.64 9.58
N ASP A 95 0.66 2.49 10.28
CA ASP A 95 0.54 1.57 11.43
C ASP A 95 0.08 0.18 10.98
N ALA A 96 0.30 -0.82 11.84
CA ALA A 96 -0.23 -2.17 11.65
C ALA A 96 -1.75 -2.16 11.69
N SER A 97 -2.39 -2.98 10.85
CA SER A 97 -3.77 -3.38 11.13
C SER A 97 -3.78 -4.39 12.27
N THR A 98 -4.85 -4.36 13.07
CA THR A 98 -4.97 -5.20 14.27
C THR A 98 -6.18 -6.10 14.20
N ILE A 99 -6.04 -7.34 14.64
CA ILE A 99 -7.10 -8.34 14.69
C ILE A 99 -7.55 -8.53 16.13
N SER A 100 -8.86 -8.45 16.36
CA SER A 100 -9.49 -8.87 17.60
C SER A 100 -10.47 -10.00 17.29
N LEU A 101 -10.14 -11.21 17.72
CA LEU A 101 -10.88 -12.41 17.40
C LEU A 101 -10.69 -13.44 18.50
N ARG A 102 -11.80 -13.86 19.12
CA ARG A 102 -11.81 -14.88 20.16
C ARG A 102 -12.81 -15.98 19.82
N GLY A 103 -12.38 -17.22 19.93
CA GLY A 103 -13.25 -18.37 19.77
C GLY A 103 -12.52 -19.69 19.81
N GLU A 104 -13.25 -20.73 20.21
CA GLU A 104 -12.81 -22.12 20.19
C GLU A 104 -13.36 -22.82 18.96
N LYS A 105 -12.57 -23.75 18.39
CA LYS A 105 -12.95 -24.58 17.24
C LYS A 105 -13.50 -23.80 16.04
N MET A 106 -12.93 -22.62 15.77
CA MET A 106 -13.32 -21.81 14.63
C MET A 106 -12.78 -22.40 13.32
N PRO A 107 -13.59 -22.61 12.28
CA PRO A 107 -13.09 -23.06 10.98
C PRO A 107 -12.10 -22.05 10.40
N LEU A 108 -10.97 -22.53 9.88
CA LEU A 108 -9.92 -21.75 9.23
C LEU A 108 -10.49 -20.76 8.19
N SER A 109 -11.44 -21.20 7.36
CA SER A 109 -12.08 -20.36 6.34
C SER A 109 -12.75 -19.11 6.95
N LYS A 110 -13.45 -19.28 8.08
CA LYS A 110 -14.09 -18.21 8.84
C LYS A 110 -13.06 -17.30 9.50
N VAL A 111 -11.98 -17.87 10.04
CA VAL A 111 -10.87 -17.12 10.62
C VAL A 111 -10.22 -16.21 9.58
N LEU A 112 -9.85 -16.76 8.41
CA LEU A 112 -9.22 -16.00 7.33
C LEU A 112 -10.13 -14.88 6.83
N ALA A 113 -11.43 -15.14 6.68
CA ALA A 113 -12.41 -14.12 6.29
C ALA A 113 -12.52 -12.99 7.33
N GLN A 114 -12.48 -13.30 8.63
CA GLN A 114 -12.47 -12.29 9.69
C GLN A 114 -11.17 -11.47 9.71
N VAL A 115 -10.02 -12.13 9.50
CA VAL A 115 -8.72 -11.44 9.40
C VAL A 115 -8.72 -10.48 8.21
N GLU A 116 -9.14 -10.92 7.03
CA GLU A 116 -9.24 -10.09 5.83
C GLU A 116 -10.20 -8.91 6.05
N GLN A 117 -11.39 -9.15 6.63
CA GLN A 117 -12.37 -8.12 6.91
C GLN A 117 -11.85 -7.04 7.87
N GLN A 118 -11.19 -7.43 8.96
CA GLN A 118 -10.70 -6.48 9.97
C GLN A 118 -9.45 -5.72 9.52
N SER A 119 -8.60 -6.35 8.71
CA SER A 119 -7.32 -5.77 8.29
C SER A 119 -7.36 -5.06 6.94
N GLY A 120 -8.31 -5.41 6.06
CA GLY A 120 -8.30 -4.99 4.67
C GLY A 120 -7.18 -5.64 3.83
N ASN A 121 -6.47 -6.63 4.37
CA ASN A 121 -5.41 -7.36 3.67
C ASN A 121 -5.97 -8.60 3.00
N ALA A 122 -5.88 -8.67 1.67
CA ALA A 122 -6.34 -9.81 0.90
C ALA A 122 -5.51 -11.07 1.21
N ILE A 123 -6.19 -12.19 1.44
CA ILE A 123 -5.58 -13.49 1.69
C ILE A 123 -6.16 -14.51 0.70
N VAL A 124 -5.29 -15.22 -0.01
CA VAL A 124 -5.71 -16.20 -1.02
C VAL A 124 -5.21 -17.58 -0.64
N ASP A 125 -6.14 -18.52 -0.43
CA ASP A 125 -5.80 -19.93 -0.24
C ASP A 125 -5.47 -20.58 -1.60
N LEU A 126 -4.18 -20.81 -1.83
CA LEU A 126 -3.66 -21.36 -3.07
C LEU A 126 -3.55 -22.89 -3.04
N ARG A 127 -3.82 -23.55 -1.90
CA ARG A 127 -3.63 -25.01 -1.74
C ARG A 127 -4.28 -25.81 -2.87
N ARG A 128 -5.55 -25.52 -3.19
CA ARG A 128 -6.28 -26.20 -4.28
C ARG A 128 -5.66 -25.95 -5.65
N ARG A 129 -5.15 -24.74 -5.91
CA ARG A 129 -4.48 -24.41 -7.19
C ARG A 129 -3.17 -25.19 -7.35
N PHE A 130 -2.47 -25.46 -6.25
CA PHE A 130 -1.26 -26.28 -6.20
C PHE A 130 -1.53 -27.79 -6.02
N GLY A 131 -2.79 -28.24 -6.12
CA GLY A 131 -3.15 -29.66 -5.94
C GLY A 131 -2.98 -30.18 -4.50
N GLN A 132 -2.87 -29.29 -3.51
CA GLN A 132 -2.68 -29.64 -2.10
C GLN A 132 -4.03 -29.84 -1.39
N PRO A 133 -4.11 -30.74 -0.39
CA PRO A 133 -5.30 -30.86 0.46
C PRO A 133 -5.61 -29.54 1.17
N ALA A 134 -6.88 -29.13 1.15
CA ALA A 134 -7.34 -27.90 1.77
C ALA A 134 -8.44 -28.14 2.82
N PRO A 135 -8.16 -28.91 3.90
CA PRO A 135 -9.13 -29.09 4.98
C PRO A 135 -9.38 -27.76 5.69
N ASP A 136 -10.64 -27.56 6.09
CA ASP A 136 -11.06 -26.43 6.90
C ASP A 136 -10.86 -26.77 8.38
N ARG A 137 -9.61 -26.62 8.85
CA ARG A 137 -9.21 -27.02 10.21
C ARG A 137 -9.87 -26.12 11.25
N GLU A 138 -10.26 -26.70 12.37
CA GLU A 138 -10.74 -25.97 13.53
C GLU A 138 -9.56 -25.39 14.32
N LEU A 139 -9.60 -24.09 14.59
CA LEU A 139 -8.55 -23.34 15.29
C LEU A 139 -9.10 -22.77 16.60
N THR A 140 -8.23 -22.57 17.58
CA THR A 140 -8.59 -21.88 18.82
C THR A 140 -7.73 -20.62 18.94
N LEU A 141 -8.40 -19.47 19.01
CA LEU A 141 -7.77 -18.16 18.90
C LEU A 141 -8.26 -17.24 20.01
N ASP A 142 -7.34 -16.44 20.51
CA ASP A 142 -7.60 -15.35 21.44
C ASP A 142 -6.68 -14.19 21.07
N PHE A 143 -7.20 -13.31 20.21
CA PHE A 143 -6.52 -12.11 19.75
C PHE A 143 -7.23 -10.88 20.30
N GLU A 144 -6.45 -9.99 20.91
CA GLU A 144 -6.89 -8.69 21.39
C GLU A 144 -5.99 -7.63 20.78
N ARG A 145 -6.49 -6.97 19.73
CA ARG A 145 -5.74 -5.96 18.95
C ARG A 145 -4.35 -6.44 18.50
N THR A 146 -4.20 -7.72 18.21
CA THR A 146 -2.94 -8.32 17.76
C THR A 146 -2.58 -7.82 16.35
N PRO A 147 -1.33 -7.39 16.06
CA PRO A 147 -0.91 -6.98 14.73
C PRO A 147 -1.15 -8.09 13.68
N PHE A 148 -1.50 -7.69 12.45
CA PHE A 148 -1.86 -8.60 11.36
C PHE A 148 -0.86 -9.73 11.16
N TRP A 149 0.43 -9.43 11.01
CA TRP A 149 1.43 -10.45 10.74
C TRP A 149 1.61 -11.44 11.88
N GLU A 150 1.54 -10.96 13.12
CA GLU A 150 1.62 -11.81 14.29
C GLU A 150 0.39 -12.73 14.40
N ALA A 151 -0.81 -12.18 14.21
CA ALA A 151 -2.05 -12.94 14.20
C ALA A 151 -2.03 -14.00 13.07
N LEU A 152 -1.58 -13.61 11.88
CA LEU A 152 -1.48 -14.50 10.73
C LEU A 152 -0.47 -15.62 10.98
N ASP A 153 0.73 -15.34 11.48
CA ASP A 153 1.73 -16.37 11.77
C ASP A 153 1.19 -17.41 12.79
N ARG A 154 0.48 -16.96 13.83
CA ARG A 154 -0.19 -17.87 14.79
C ARG A 154 -1.28 -18.72 14.14
N VAL A 155 -2.10 -18.14 13.26
CA VAL A 155 -3.14 -18.86 12.49
C VAL A 155 -2.49 -19.90 11.57
N LEU A 156 -1.46 -19.52 10.82
CA LEU A 156 -0.78 -20.40 9.88
C LEU A 156 -0.05 -21.55 10.59
N ASP A 157 0.53 -21.32 11.76
CA ASP A 157 1.16 -22.38 12.55
C ASP A 157 0.15 -23.42 13.05
N GLN A 158 -1.00 -23.00 13.61
CA GLN A 158 -2.05 -23.94 13.99
C GLN A 158 -2.64 -24.69 12.78
N ALA A 159 -2.75 -24.01 11.64
CA ALA A 159 -3.31 -24.58 10.42
C ALA A 159 -2.33 -25.45 9.62
N GLY A 160 -1.02 -25.43 9.94
CA GLY A 160 0.01 -26.14 9.17
C GLY A 160 0.30 -25.52 7.80
N LEU A 161 0.20 -24.20 7.70
CA LEU A 161 0.31 -23.44 6.45
C LEU A 161 1.58 -22.58 6.39
N ALA A 162 1.95 -22.18 5.18
CA ALA A 162 3.05 -21.26 4.87
C ALA A 162 2.57 -20.17 3.90
N VAL A 163 3.34 -19.08 3.84
CA VAL A 163 3.11 -17.98 2.90
C VAL A 163 3.79 -18.29 1.57
N TYR A 164 3.07 -18.05 0.48
CA TYR A 164 3.58 -18.02 -0.88
C TYR A 164 3.74 -16.55 -1.34
N PRO A 165 4.95 -16.07 -1.63
CA PRO A 165 5.23 -14.65 -1.90
C PRO A 165 4.58 -14.10 -3.18
N PHE A 166 4.33 -14.98 -4.14
CA PHE A 166 4.00 -14.61 -5.52
C PHE A 166 2.53 -14.83 -5.85
N ALA A 167 1.65 -14.51 -4.90
CA ALA A 167 0.22 -14.52 -5.17
C ALA A 167 -0.14 -13.43 -6.19
N GLU A 168 -1.15 -13.74 -7.00
CA GLU A 168 -1.77 -12.75 -7.89
C GLU A 168 -2.47 -11.66 -7.05
N GLN A 169 -2.71 -10.50 -7.66
CA GLN A 169 -3.57 -9.45 -7.10
C GLN A 169 -3.14 -8.84 -5.75
N ARG A 170 -1.84 -8.90 -5.39
CA ARG A 170 -1.30 -8.29 -4.16
C ARG A 170 -2.02 -8.82 -2.90
N ALA A 171 -1.99 -10.13 -2.75
CA ALA A 171 -2.53 -10.84 -1.59
C ALA A 171 -1.44 -11.65 -0.88
N VAL A 172 -1.70 -12.07 0.36
CA VAL A 172 -0.90 -13.14 0.98
C VAL A 172 -1.39 -14.48 0.43
N GLY A 173 -0.56 -15.16 -0.35
CA GLY A 173 -0.84 -16.52 -0.81
C GLY A 173 -0.60 -17.53 0.30
N LEU A 174 -1.51 -18.49 0.50
CA LEU A 174 -1.36 -19.55 1.47
C LEU A 174 -1.19 -20.91 0.80
N VAL A 175 -0.21 -21.68 1.25
CA VAL A 175 0.07 -23.05 0.81
C VAL A 175 0.31 -23.95 2.04
N MET A 176 0.26 -25.27 1.86
CA MET A 176 0.71 -26.20 2.90
C MET A 176 2.20 -26.01 3.18
N LYS A 177 2.61 -26.18 4.45
CA LYS A 177 4.05 -26.30 4.76
C LYS A 177 4.61 -27.51 4.00
N PHE A 178 5.67 -27.29 3.21
CA PHE A 178 6.25 -28.34 2.36
C PHE A 178 6.94 -29.45 3.15
N ASN A 179 7.46 -29.16 4.35
CA ASN A 179 8.22 -30.11 5.18
C ASN A 179 7.67 -30.16 6.62
N GLU A 180 7.52 -31.36 7.18
CA GLU A 180 7.13 -31.56 8.60
C GLU A 180 8.15 -30.97 9.59
N GLY A 181 9.40 -30.75 9.16
CA GLY A 181 10.47 -30.10 9.93
C GLY A 181 10.52 -28.57 9.81
N SER A 182 9.59 -27.93 9.08
CA SER A 182 9.56 -26.47 8.99
C SER A 182 9.24 -25.86 10.35
N ALA A 183 10.12 -24.97 10.82
CA ALA A 183 9.92 -24.29 12.09
C ALA A 183 8.59 -23.52 12.16
N ALA A 184 8.12 -23.27 13.38
CA ALA A 184 7.01 -22.36 13.63
C ALA A 184 7.34 -20.97 13.06
N ARG A 185 6.35 -20.30 12.49
CA ARG A 185 6.51 -18.94 11.96
C ARG A 185 6.50 -17.94 13.11
N PHE A 186 5.58 -18.13 14.06
CA PHE A 186 5.51 -17.34 15.28
C PHE A 186 6.74 -17.55 16.15
N GLY A 187 7.24 -16.46 16.76
CA GLY A 187 8.42 -16.46 17.61
C GLY A 187 9.78 -16.41 16.88
N ARG A 188 9.81 -16.53 15.55
CA ARG A 188 11.04 -16.42 14.73
C ARG A 188 11.17 -15.09 13.99
N ALA A 189 10.14 -14.26 14.02
CA ALA A 189 10.10 -12.96 13.38
C ALA A 189 9.97 -11.82 14.39
N SER A 190 10.44 -10.64 14.01
CA SER A 190 10.12 -9.38 14.68
C SER A 190 8.96 -8.71 13.93
N TYR A 191 8.00 -8.16 14.66
CA TYR A 191 6.87 -7.42 14.09
C TYR A 191 6.97 -5.95 14.47
N SER A 192 6.88 -5.05 13.49
CA SER A 192 6.97 -3.62 13.72
C SER A 192 6.09 -2.87 12.74
N GLY A 193 5.04 -2.22 13.27
CA GLY A 193 3.99 -1.67 12.44
C GLY A 193 3.44 -2.73 11.46
N PRO A 194 3.27 -2.39 10.17
CA PRO A 194 2.74 -3.31 9.18
C PRO A 194 3.79 -4.29 8.62
N PHE A 195 5.01 -4.30 9.19
CA PHE A 195 6.14 -5.09 8.71
C PHE A 195 6.42 -6.31 9.59
N ARG A 196 6.87 -7.37 8.93
CA ARG A 196 7.40 -8.61 9.52
C ARG A 196 8.83 -8.81 9.04
N PHE A 197 9.74 -8.99 9.97
CA PHE A 197 11.17 -9.20 9.72
C PHE A 197 11.54 -10.62 10.14
N GLU A 198 12.15 -11.41 9.25
CA GLU A 198 12.63 -12.76 9.56
C GLU A 198 14.06 -12.96 9.03
N ALA A 199 14.92 -13.56 9.84
CA ALA A 199 16.19 -14.10 9.35
C ALA A 199 15.90 -15.32 8.48
N ALA A 200 16.04 -15.16 7.16
CA ALA A 200 15.64 -16.16 6.18
C ALA A 200 16.76 -17.14 5.83
N GLU A 201 17.98 -16.63 5.69
CA GLU A 201 19.12 -17.42 5.24
C GLU A 201 20.44 -16.83 5.75
N ILE A 202 21.42 -17.69 6.04
CA ILE A 202 22.78 -17.26 6.32
C ILE A 202 23.76 -17.97 5.39
N VAL A 203 24.63 -17.19 4.76
CA VAL A 203 25.62 -17.69 3.80
C VAL A 203 27.01 -17.30 4.27
N THR A 204 27.88 -18.30 4.44
CA THR A 204 29.31 -18.09 4.63
C THR A 204 30.04 -18.51 3.37
N ARG A 205 30.87 -17.62 2.83
CA ARG A 205 31.74 -17.92 1.68
C ARG A 205 33.20 -17.84 2.10
N ARG A 206 34.00 -18.78 1.62
CA ARG A 206 35.46 -18.77 1.72
C ARG A 206 36.04 -18.81 0.32
N ASN A 207 36.81 -17.79 -0.06
CA ASN A 207 37.58 -17.81 -1.30
C ASN A 207 38.85 -18.65 -1.09
N LEU A 208 39.10 -19.62 -1.97
CA LEU A 208 40.29 -20.48 -1.90
C LEU A 208 41.51 -19.87 -2.61
N LEU A 209 41.29 -18.93 -3.53
CA LEU A 209 42.34 -18.17 -4.22
C LEU A 209 42.79 -16.97 -3.39
N GLU A 210 41.89 -16.42 -2.57
CA GLU A 210 42.15 -15.32 -1.65
C GLU A 210 41.91 -15.79 -0.22
N SER A 211 42.95 -16.28 0.44
CA SER A 211 42.88 -16.98 1.73
C SER A 211 42.19 -16.17 2.84
N ASN A 212 42.17 -14.84 2.71
CA ASN A 212 41.59 -13.89 3.67
C ASN A 212 40.18 -13.39 3.29
N ALA A 213 39.66 -13.72 2.10
CA ALA A 213 38.31 -13.34 1.70
C ALA A 213 37.29 -14.36 2.22
N ARG A 214 37.00 -14.24 3.52
CA ARG A 214 35.80 -14.80 4.14
C ARG A 214 34.69 -13.75 4.07
N SER A 215 33.45 -14.16 3.83
CA SER A 215 32.30 -13.27 3.94
C SER A 215 31.15 -13.98 4.64
N LEU A 216 30.44 -13.27 5.50
CA LEU A 216 29.19 -13.70 6.11
C LEU A 216 28.07 -12.77 5.61
N SER A 217 26.99 -13.34 5.09
CA SER A 217 25.82 -12.59 4.65
C SER A 217 24.57 -13.18 5.31
N LEU A 218 23.79 -12.32 5.97
CA LEU A 218 22.49 -12.68 6.52
C LEU A 218 21.40 -12.07 5.64
N SER A 219 20.58 -12.92 5.04
CA SER A 219 19.40 -12.48 4.32
C SER A 219 18.25 -12.28 5.30
N VAL A 220 17.79 -11.04 5.44
CA VAL A 220 16.61 -10.67 6.22
C VAL A 220 15.44 -10.48 5.26
N GLU A 221 14.41 -11.31 5.40
CA GLU A 221 13.15 -11.13 4.70
C GLU A 221 12.33 -10.07 5.41
N VAL A 222 11.91 -9.06 4.66
CA VAL A 222 11.01 -7.99 5.11
C VAL A 222 9.71 -8.11 4.33
N ALA A 223 8.65 -8.54 5.00
CA ALA A 223 7.30 -8.60 4.45
C ALA A 223 6.44 -7.44 5.00
N TRP A 224 5.46 -6.99 4.24
CA TRP A 224 4.52 -5.93 4.64
C TRP A 224 3.08 -6.31 4.35
N GLU A 225 2.14 -5.70 5.09
CA GLU A 225 0.71 -5.86 4.85
C GLU A 225 0.32 -5.57 3.39
N PRO A 226 -0.34 -6.49 2.65
CA PRO A 226 -0.62 -6.32 1.22
C PRO A 226 -1.46 -5.09 0.84
N ARG A 227 -2.19 -4.49 1.79
CA ARG A 227 -2.89 -3.22 1.58
C ARG A 227 -1.93 -2.04 1.33
N LEU A 228 -0.66 -2.18 1.73
CA LEU A 228 0.36 -1.17 1.55
C LEU A 228 1.12 -1.36 0.24
N ARG A 229 1.65 -0.24 -0.25
CA ARG A 229 2.52 -0.22 -1.42
C ARG A 229 3.75 0.62 -1.10
N PRO A 230 4.71 0.11 -0.33
CA PRO A 230 5.94 0.86 -0.08
C PRO A 230 6.54 1.33 -1.41
N ILE A 231 7.09 2.54 -1.44
CA ILE A 231 7.82 3.05 -2.60
C ILE A 231 9.25 2.53 -2.55
N ILE A 232 9.87 2.64 -1.36
CA ILE A 232 11.23 2.18 -1.11
C ILE A 232 11.38 1.77 0.36
N LEU A 233 12.15 0.71 0.58
CA LEU A 233 12.63 0.29 1.89
C LEU A 233 14.13 0.52 1.94
N VAL A 234 14.62 1.15 3.01
CA VAL A 234 16.02 1.51 3.17
C VAL A 234 16.53 1.00 4.52
N GLN A 235 17.57 0.17 4.48
CA GLN A 235 18.32 -0.25 5.65
C GLN A 235 19.72 0.36 5.63
N ARG A 236 19.99 1.29 6.55
CA ARG A 236 21.35 1.80 6.78
C ARG A 236 22.05 0.95 7.82
N MET A 237 23.30 0.57 7.59
CA MET A 237 24.10 -0.19 8.57
C MET A 237 24.44 0.66 9.80
N ALA A 238 24.45 1.99 9.66
CA ALA A 238 24.58 2.93 10.77
C ALA A 238 23.39 2.87 11.76
N ASP A 239 22.22 2.41 11.30
CA ASP A 239 21.01 2.25 12.12
C ASP A 239 20.79 0.79 12.53
N ALA A 240 21.82 -0.05 12.42
CA ALA A 240 21.78 -1.46 12.81
C ALA A 240 22.95 -1.80 13.73
N ALA A 241 22.77 -2.83 14.56
CA ALA A 241 23.80 -3.36 15.43
C ALA A 241 23.56 -4.86 15.68
N ALA A 242 24.65 -5.62 15.75
CA ALA A 242 24.61 -7.04 16.04
C ALA A 242 25.60 -7.40 17.16
N VAL A 243 25.22 -8.37 17.98
CA VAL A 243 26.07 -8.91 19.05
C VAL A 243 26.07 -10.44 19.05
N ASP A 244 27.18 -11.03 19.50
CA ASP A 244 27.28 -12.47 19.72
C ASP A 244 26.72 -12.91 21.09
N GLY A 245 26.79 -14.21 21.38
CA GLY A 245 26.34 -14.80 22.65
C GLY A 245 27.08 -14.33 23.90
N ARG A 246 28.20 -13.61 23.76
CA ARG A 246 28.93 -12.98 24.87
C ARG A 246 28.69 -11.46 24.94
N GLY A 247 27.82 -10.92 24.08
CA GLY A 247 27.56 -9.49 23.95
C GLY A 247 28.66 -8.72 23.22
N ARG A 248 29.60 -9.39 22.54
CA ARG A 248 30.63 -8.72 21.75
C ARG A 248 30.01 -8.21 20.43
N PRO A 249 30.31 -6.98 19.99
CA PRO A 249 29.81 -6.46 18.73
C PRO A 249 30.27 -7.30 17.53
N LEU A 250 29.36 -7.55 16.60
CA LEU A 250 29.65 -8.12 15.28
C LEU A 250 29.63 -6.98 14.26
N ALA A 251 30.76 -6.77 13.59
CA ALA A 251 30.91 -5.66 12.64
C ALA A 251 30.25 -5.99 11.28
N PHE A 252 29.53 -5.02 10.72
CA PHE A 252 29.13 -5.07 9.32
C PHE A 252 30.37 -4.92 8.42
N ALA A 253 30.31 -5.50 7.22
CA ALA A 253 31.41 -5.42 6.25
C ALA A 253 31.66 -3.97 5.81
N ASP A 254 30.59 -3.19 5.65
CA ASP A 254 30.62 -1.76 5.44
C ASP A 254 29.62 -1.07 6.39
N PRO A 255 30.09 -0.42 7.48
CA PRO A 255 29.24 0.29 8.43
C PRO A 255 28.50 1.50 7.84
N GLN A 256 28.89 1.99 6.66
CA GLN A 256 28.23 3.10 5.98
C GLN A 256 27.28 2.63 4.86
N ALA A 257 27.17 1.32 4.64
CA ALA A 257 26.31 0.79 3.59
C ALA A 257 24.85 1.18 3.81
N ARG A 258 24.20 1.50 2.69
CA ARG A 258 22.77 1.81 2.58
C ARG A 258 22.17 0.82 1.58
N LEU A 259 21.41 -0.15 2.10
CA LEU A 259 20.68 -1.11 1.29
C LEU A 259 19.34 -0.51 0.92
N GLU A 260 18.97 -0.60 -0.36
CA GLU A 260 17.67 -0.14 -0.85
C GLU A 260 16.95 -1.28 -1.55
N ALA A 261 15.67 -1.44 -1.26
CA ALA A 261 14.79 -2.38 -1.94
C ALA A 261 13.50 -1.68 -2.38
N ALA A 262 13.29 -1.61 -3.70
CA ALA A 262 12.03 -1.15 -4.26
C ALA A 262 10.97 -2.25 -4.11
N ALA A 263 9.80 -1.90 -3.60
CA ALA A 263 8.66 -2.80 -3.56
C ALA A 263 7.99 -2.80 -4.94
N ALA A 264 8.55 -3.60 -5.85
CA ALA A 264 8.06 -3.74 -7.21
C ALA A 264 7.09 -4.92 -7.37
N GLY A 265 6.10 -4.77 -8.26
CA GLY A 265 5.21 -5.85 -8.66
C GLY A 265 4.08 -6.14 -7.67
N THR A 266 3.77 -7.44 -7.50
CA THR A 266 2.68 -7.93 -6.64
C THR A 266 3.15 -8.58 -5.34
N ALA A 267 4.45 -8.85 -5.22
CA ALA A 267 5.01 -9.43 -4.00
C ALA A 267 4.92 -8.41 -2.86
N SER A 268 4.59 -8.90 -1.66
CA SER A 268 4.57 -8.09 -0.44
C SER A 268 5.76 -8.39 0.47
N LEU A 269 6.91 -8.74 -0.14
CA LEU A 269 8.16 -8.98 0.56
C LEU A 269 9.39 -8.64 -0.29
N VAL A 270 10.49 -8.34 0.38
CA VAL A 270 11.84 -8.25 -0.19
C VAL A 270 12.84 -8.96 0.73
N LYS A 271 14.04 -9.23 0.19
CA LYS A 271 15.17 -9.70 0.98
C LYS A 271 16.25 -8.62 1.01
N LEU A 272 16.78 -8.35 2.20
CA LEU A 272 17.91 -7.46 2.43
C LEU A 272 19.09 -8.30 2.91
N ASP A 273 20.20 -8.24 2.16
CA ASP A 273 21.41 -9.00 2.49
C ASP A 273 22.37 -8.15 3.31
N LEU A 274 22.43 -8.43 4.61
CA LEU A 274 23.30 -7.75 5.56
C LEU A 274 24.66 -8.46 5.57
N ALA A 275 25.66 -7.80 4.98
CA ALA A 275 27.03 -8.29 4.94
C ALA A 275 27.77 -7.96 6.25
N PHE A 276 28.39 -8.97 6.84
CA PHE A 276 29.23 -8.86 8.03
C PHE A 276 30.70 -9.05 7.67
N ALA A 277 31.56 -8.37 8.42
CA ALA A 277 32.96 -8.75 8.50
C ALA A 277 33.04 -10.20 9.05
N PRO A 278 34.06 -10.99 8.67
CA PRO A 278 34.22 -12.34 9.18
C PRO A 278 34.19 -12.37 10.71
N PRO A 279 33.24 -13.09 11.33
CA PRO A 279 33.20 -13.19 12.79
C PRO A 279 34.41 -14.00 13.30
N PRO A 280 34.84 -13.78 14.55
CA PRO A 280 35.81 -14.65 15.21
C PRO A 280 35.35 -16.12 15.22
N GLU A 281 36.29 -17.07 15.18
CA GLU A 281 35.98 -18.51 15.06
C GLU A 281 35.24 -19.10 16.28
N ASP A 282 35.24 -18.40 17.41
CA ASP A 282 34.51 -18.81 18.62
C ASP A 282 33.04 -18.36 18.62
N VAL A 283 32.62 -17.56 17.63
CA VAL A 283 31.23 -17.10 17.49
C VAL A 283 30.39 -18.17 16.81
N ARG A 284 29.30 -18.59 17.47
CA ARG A 284 28.38 -19.62 16.98
C ARG A 284 27.01 -19.11 16.58
N ALA A 285 26.66 -17.89 16.97
CA ALA A 285 25.36 -17.29 16.70
C ALA A 285 25.44 -15.77 16.78
N ILE A 286 24.58 -15.10 16.02
CA ILE A 286 24.18 -13.72 16.28
C ILE A 286 23.09 -13.79 17.35
N ALA A 287 23.43 -13.39 18.58
CA ALA A 287 22.49 -13.46 19.71
C ALA A 287 21.38 -12.43 19.56
N ALA A 288 21.72 -11.22 19.09
CA ALA A 288 20.74 -10.21 18.74
C ALA A 288 21.25 -9.37 17.57
N LEU A 289 20.37 -9.17 16.58
CA LEU A 289 20.49 -8.17 15.53
C LEU A 289 19.35 -7.18 15.73
N ARG A 290 19.69 -5.92 15.96
CA ARG A 290 18.74 -4.80 16.07
C ARG A 290 18.92 -3.87 14.88
N GLY A 291 17.84 -3.30 14.39
CA GLY A 291 17.94 -2.23 13.42
C GLY A 291 16.65 -1.44 13.28
N THR A 292 16.76 -0.29 12.63
CA THR A 292 15.62 0.50 12.19
C THR A 292 15.58 0.49 10.67
N LEU A 293 14.51 -0.06 10.10
CA LEU A 293 14.25 0.01 8.67
C LEU A 293 13.44 1.29 8.37
N LEU A 294 13.89 2.09 7.41
CA LEU A 294 13.08 3.19 6.90
C LEU A 294 12.19 2.70 5.76
N ALA A 295 10.90 2.98 5.84
CA ALA A 295 9.97 2.74 4.74
C ALA A 295 9.34 4.06 4.30
N THR A 296 9.41 4.33 3.00
CA THR A 296 8.66 5.41 2.36
C THR A 296 7.36 4.85 1.84
N LEU A 297 6.25 5.31 2.41
CA LEU A 297 4.90 4.81 2.16
C LEU A 297 4.06 5.92 1.51
N PRO A 298 3.32 5.59 0.43
CA PRO A 298 2.30 6.48 -0.09
C PRO A 298 1.12 6.51 0.88
N GLY A 299 0.60 7.71 1.14
CA GLY A 299 -0.65 7.90 1.85
C GLY A 299 -1.86 7.42 1.03
N ARG A 300 -3.04 7.83 1.49
CA ARG A 300 -4.30 7.51 0.81
C ARG A 300 -4.28 8.07 -0.62
N LEU A 301 -4.75 7.27 -1.59
CA LEU A 301 -4.98 7.75 -2.95
C LEU A 301 -6.10 8.78 -2.98
N GLU A 302 -5.79 9.95 -3.55
CA GLU A 302 -6.72 11.05 -3.74
C GLU A 302 -7.07 11.19 -5.21
N THR A 303 -8.28 11.68 -5.50
CA THR A 303 -8.80 11.79 -6.87
C THR A 303 -8.83 13.25 -7.32
N PHE A 304 -8.04 13.57 -8.34
CA PHE A 304 -7.98 14.87 -8.98
C PHE A 304 -8.79 14.82 -10.27
N ARG A 305 -9.85 15.62 -10.35
CA ARG A 305 -10.76 15.66 -11.51
C ARG A 305 -10.72 17.04 -12.14
N PHE A 306 -10.45 17.07 -13.45
CA PHE A 306 -10.42 18.27 -14.28
C PHE A 306 -11.54 18.22 -15.30
N ARG A 307 -12.26 19.34 -15.43
CA ARG A 307 -13.33 19.56 -16.42
C ARG A 307 -12.92 20.71 -17.35
N ASP A 308 -13.76 21.00 -18.34
CA ASP A 308 -13.55 22.09 -19.30
C ASP A 308 -12.17 22.03 -19.97
N LEU A 309 -11.78 20.80 -20.34
CA LEU A 309 -10.45 20.44 -20.83
C LEU A 309 -9.92 21.34 -21.96
N PRO A 310 -10.72 21.76 -22.98
CA PRO A 310 -10.22 22.64 -24.03
C PRO A 310 -9.65 23.98 -23.51
N ALA A 311 -10.28 24.54 -22.47
CA ALA A 311 -9.93 25.83 -21.88
C ALA A 311 -8.87 25.71 -20.77
N ALA A 312 -8.61 24.50 -20.28
CA ALA A 312 -7.69 24.27 -19.16
C ALA A 312 -6.26 24.72 -19.50
N ARG A 313 -5.74 25.67 -18.72
CA ARG A 313 -4.35 26.15 -18.75
C ARG A 313 -3.87 26.31 -17.32
N ASN A 314 -2.92 25.46 -16.90
CA ASN A 314 -2.38 25.44 -15.54
C ASN A 314 -3.46 25.43 -14.44
N VAL A 315 -4.50 24.62 -14.61
CA VAL A 315 -5.55 24.44 -13.58
C VAL A 315 -4.95 23.60 -12.46
N ARG A 316 -4.91 24.09 -11.22
CA ARG A 316 -4.24 23.44 -10.08
C ARG A 316 -5.23 23.03 -9.03
N HIS A 317 -5.19 21.77 -8.64
CA HIS A 317 -5.97 21.23 -7.53
C HIS A 317 -4.99 20.70 -6.49
N ARG A 318 -5.23 21.00 -5.20
CA ARG A 318 -4.43 20.50 -4.09
C ARG A 318 -5.32 19.69 -3.16
N ILE A 319 -4.83 18.53 -2.75
CA ILE A 319 -5.45 17.67 -1.75
C ILE A 319 -4.33 17.20 -0.81
N ALA A 320 -4.46 17.50 0.49
CA ALA A 320 -3.41 17.31 1.47
C ALA A 320 -2.06 17.92 1.01
N GLU A 321 -0.99 17.13 0.99
CA GLU A 321 0.39 17.54 0.66
C GLU A 321 0.70 17.38 -0.84
N THR A 322 -0.32 17.05 -1.65
CA THR A 322 -0.15 16.83 -3.09
C THR A 322 -0.92 17.85 -3.90
N GLU A 323 -0.25 18.45 -4.88
CA GLU A 323 -0.83 19.32 -5.89
C GLU A 323 -0.72 18.67 -7.27
N VAL A 324 -1.83 18.64 -8.02
CA VAL A 324 -1.85 18.24 -9.42
C VAL A 324 -2.27 19.44 -10.27
N ALA A 325 -1.40 19.82 -11.20
CA ALA A 325 -1.65 20.86 -12.16
C ALA A 325 -1.94 20.23 -13.53
N LEU A 326 -3.10 20.54 -14.12
CA LEU A 326 -3.36 20.32 -15.55
C LEU A 326 -2.72 21.48 -16.32
N GLU A 327 -1.50 21.26 -16.82
CA GLU A 327 -0.69 22.28 -17.50
C GLU A 327 -1.33 22.67 -18.83
N GLN A 328 -1.67 21.67 -19.65
CA GLN A 328 -2.19 21.87 -21.00
C GLN A 328 -2.97 20.65 -21.51
N VAL A 329 -3.98 20.92 -22.34
CA VAL A 329 -4.64 19.92 -23.19
C VAL A 329 -4.55 20.39 -24.63
N ARG A 330 -4.06 19.53 -25.53
CA ARG A 330 -3.92 19.87 -26.96
C ARG A 330 -4.10 18.66 -27.87
N LYS A 331 -4.45 18.91 -29.13
CA LYS A 331 -4.38 17.87 -30.16
C LYS A 331 -2.93 17.49 -30.39
N SER A 332 -2.65 16.19 -30.44
CA SER A 332 -1.34 15.63 -30.76
C SER A 332 -1.26 15.33 -32.25
N ALA A 333 -0.06 15.48 -32.83
CA ALA A 333 0.21 15.06 -34.20
C ALA A 333 0.43 13.54 -34.33
N ARG A 334 0.42 12.80 -33.21
CA ARG A 334 0.55 11.34 -33.23
C ARG A 334 -0.60 10.70 -34.00
N GLN A 335 -0.26 9.82 -34.92
CA GLN A 335 -1.24 8.97 -35.58
C GLN A 335 -1.93 8.10 -34.54
N ALA A 336 -3.25 7.98 -34.65
CA ALA A 336 -4.03 7.05 -33.86
C ALA A 336 -3.47 5.65 -34.06
N ALA A 337 -2.91 5.05 -33.00
CA ALA A 337 -2.40 3.68 -33.05
C ALA A 337 -3.53 2.67 -33.30
N THR A 338 -4.74 3.01 -32.88
CA THR A 338 -5.98 2.24 -33.04
C THR A 338 -7.18 3.20 -33.15
N GLY A 339 -7.96 3.10 -34.22
CA GLY A 339 -9.17 3.90 -34.40
C GLY A 339 -9.64 3.96 -35.87
N GLY A 340 -10.94 4.17 -36.08
CA GLY A 340 -11.46 4.48 -37.42
C GLY A 340 -11.02 5.87 -37.91
N ASN A 341 -11.29 6.21 -39.17
CA ASN A 341 -10.90 7.49 -39.80
C ASN A 341 -11.32 8.79 -39.07
N ALA A 342 -12.13 8.71 -38.00
CA ALA A 342 -12.62 9.84 -37.21
C ALA A 342 -11.95 10.00 -35.84
N ALA A 343 -11.03 9.11 -35.45
CA ALA A 343 -10.37 9.18 -34.15
C ALA A 343 -9.23 10.22 -34.13
N GLU A 344 -9.18 11.05 -33.10
CA GLU A 344 -8.15 12.05 -32.88
C GLU A 344 -7.34 11.75 -31.62
N THR A 345 -6.02 11.94 -31.68
CA THR A 345 -5.12 11.79 -30.53
C THR A 345 -4.99 13.11 -29.78
N TRP A 346 -5.25 13.09 -28.47
CA TRP A 346 -5.12 14.23 -27.57
C TRP A 346 -3.99 14.00 -26.57
N GLU A 347 -3.21 15.05 -26.31
CA GLU A 347 -2.21 15.09 -25.24
C GLU A 347 -2.80 15.86 -24.05
N VAL A 348 -2.81 15.20 -22.89
CA VAL A 348 -3.20 15.77 -21.60
C VAL A 348 -1.96 15.81 -20.71
N ARG A 349 -1.42 17.00 -20.49
CA ARG A 349 -0.16 17.20 -19.75
C ARG A 349 -0.45 17.67 -18.33
N ILE A 350 0.05 16.91 -17.36
CA ILE A 350 -0.04 17.24 -15.94
C ILE A 350 1.34 17.41 -15.30
N ARG A 351 1.34 18.10 -14.16
CA ARG A 351 2.44 18.11 -13.21
C ARG A 351 1.92 17.74 -11.83
N VAL A 352 2.55 16.75 -11.22
CA VAL A 352 2.29 16.30 -9.86
C VAL A 352 3.41 16.83 -8.98
N ARG A 353 3.07 17.49 -7.88
CA ARG A 353 3.99 17.99 -6.87
C ARG A 353 3.59 17.47 -5.51
N PHE A 354 4.56 16.95 -4.76
CA PHE A 354 4.42 16.69 -3.33
C PHE A 354 5.14 17.79 -2.55
N ASP A 355 4.65 18.14 -1.37
CA ASP A 355 5.31 19.15 -0.52
C ASP A 355 6.70 18.68 -0.08
N ASP A 356 6.84 17.39 0.23
CA ASP A 356 8.10 16.68 0.43
C ASP A 356 7.98 15.26 -0.14
N ALA A 357 8.73 14.95 -1.19
CA ALA A 357 8.79 13.61 -1.77
C ALA A 357 9.96 12.79 -1.23
N GLY A 358 10.91 13.41 -0.53
CA GLY A 358 12.23 12.82 -0.24
C GLY A 358 12.80 12.11 -1.46
N ASP A 359 13.24 10.86 -1.27
CA ASP A 359 13.80 10.06 -2.35
C ASP A 359 12.72 9.44 -3.27
N ALA A 360 11.42 9.63 -3.02
CA ALA A 360 10.37 8.90 -3.74
C ALA A 360 10.36 9.15 -5.25
N LEU A 361 10.79 10.32 -5.73
CA LEU A 361 10.71 10.72 -7.15
C LEU A 361 12.04 10.64 -7.90
N GLU A 362 13.08 9.98 -7.35
CA GLU A 362 14.32 9.78 -8.11
C GLU A 362 14.07 9.05 -9.43
N SER A 363 14.88 9.36 -10.46
CA SER A 363 14.63 8.96 -11.85
C SER A 363 14.55 7.45 -12.10
N HIS A 364 15.18 6.64 -11.25
CA HIS A 364 15.15 5.18 -11.36
C HIS A 364 13.91 4.55 -10.70
N ARG A 365 13.10 5.34 -9.98
CA ARG A 365 11.86 4.89 -9.32
C ARG A 365 10.66 5.19 -10.22
N THR A 366 9.88 4.16 -10.54
CA THR A 366 8.82 4.24 -11.55
C THR A 366 7.40 4.24 -10.99
N TRP A 367 7.23 4.16 -9.66
CA TRP A 367 5.93 3.97 -9.01
C TRP A 367 4.87 5.02 -9.41
N ILE A 368 5.28 6.27 -9.64
CA ILE A 368 4.37 7.37 -9.96
C ILE A 368 3.71 7.20 -11.34
N PHE A 369 4.33 6.43 -12.23
CA PHE A 369 3.81 6.15 -13.56
C PHE A 369 2.75 5.03 -13.54
N ASP A 370 2.66 4.26 -12.45
CA ASP A 370 1.58 3.28 -12.22
C ASP A 370 0.30 3.93 -11.65
N ASN A 371 0.32 5.25 -11.42
CA ASN A 371 -0.82 5.98 -10.91
C ASN A 371 -1.99 5.99 -11.93
N PRO A 372 -3.22 5.64 -11.51
CA PRO A 372 -4.36 5.61 -12.42
C PRO A 372 -4.67 6.96 -13.05
N ALA A 373 -4.79 6.98 -14.38
CA ALA A 373 -5.21 8.13 -15.17
C ALA A 373 -6.24 7.68 -16.21
N TRP A 374 -7.32 8.45 -16.41
CA TRP A 374 -8.31 8.15 -17.45
C TRP A 374 -9.13 9.37 -17.86
N LEU A 375 -9.75 9.30 -19.04
CA LEU A 375 -10.87 10.18 -19.40
C LEU A 375 -12.19 9.54 -18.97
N GLN A 376 -13.09 10.34 -18.40
CA GLN A 376 -14.40 9.91 -17.94
C GLN A 376 -15.51 10.68 -18.68
N THR A 377 -16.49 9.96 -19.25
CA THR A 377 -17.68 10.55 -19.87
C THR A 377 -18.75 10.90 -18.84
N ALA A 378 -19.74 11.71 -19.22
CA ALA A 378 -20.87 12.07 -18.35
C ALA A 378 -21.71 10.86 -17.88
N ASP A 379 -21.78 9.79 -18.67
CA ASP A 379 -22.43 8.52 -18.30
C ASP A 379 -21.52 7.59 -17.49
N GLY A 380 -20.31 8.04 -17.12
CA GLY A 380 -19.41 7.36 -16.20
C GLY A 380 -18.44 6.37 -16.84
N ARG A 381 -18.48 6.18 -18.17
CA ARG A 381 -17.51 5.31 -18.87
C ARG A 381 -16.11 5.89 -18.78
N THR A 382 -15.13 5.02 -18.62
CA THR A 382 -13.71 5.39 -18.53
C THR A 382 -12.96 4.97 -19.78
N ILE A 383 -11.97 5.78 -20.18
CA ILE A 383 -11.05 5.52 -21.29
C ILE A 383 -9.63 5.68 -20.74
N ALA A 384 -8.86 4.60 -20.76
CA ALA A 384 -7.46 4.61 -20.35
C ALA A 384 -6.59 5.34 -21.40
N PRO A 385 -5.43 5.90 -21.00
CA PRO A 385 -4.47 6.43 -21.96
C PRO A 385 -3.90 5.31 -22.83
N ASP A 386 -3.60 5.63 -24.08
CA ASP A 386 -2.90 4.73 -25.00
C ASP A 386 -1.42 4.61 -24.61
N ASP A 387 -0.82 5.73 -24.17
CA ASP A 387 0.58 5.85 -23.82
C ASP A 387 0.81 7.07 -22.89
N TYR A 388 2.00 7.17 -22.32
CA TYR A 388 2.42 8.34 -21.55
C TYR A 388 3.90 8.67 -21.75
N GLU A 389 4.26 9.92 -21.50
CA GLU A 389 5.66 10.38 -21.53
C GLU A 389 5.99 11.27 -20.33
N THR A 390 7.19 11.08 -19.79
CA THR A 390 7.75 11.99 -18.79
C THR A 390 8.15 13.30 -19.44
N THR A 391 7.62 14.42 -18.96
CA THR A 391 7.88 15.76 -19.50
C THR A 391 8.75 16.62 -18.60
N ALA A 392 8.85 16.29 -17.32
CA ALA A 392 9.73 16.91 -16.34
C ALA A 392 9.93 15.94 -15.16
N GLN A 393 11.09 16.04 -14.50
CA GLN A 393 11.35 15.35 -13.25
C GLN A 393 12.30 16.19 -12.41
N SER A 394 11.96 16.35 -11.14
CA SER A 394 12.76 17.03 -10.12
C SER A 394 12.56 16.31 -8.78
N GLU A 395 13.20 16.81 -7.72
CA GLU A 395 13.11 16.24 -6.38
C GLU A 395 11.66 16.05 -5.90
N ASN A 396 10.80 17.07 -6.09
CA ASN A 396 9.44 17.08 -5.56
C ASN A 396 8.34 17.08 -6.63
N GLU A 397 8.71 17.07 -7.91
CA GLU A 397 7.74 17.17 -9.01
C GLU A 397 8.03 16.20 -10.15
N VAL A 398 6.96 15.62 -10.71
CA VAL A 398 6.99 14.87 -11.97
C VAL A 398 5.94 15.41 -12.94
N GLY A 399 6.36 15.69 -14.16
CA GLY A 399 5.50 16.03 -15.27
C GLY A 399 5.21 14.81 -16.14
N VAL A 400 3.95 14.58 -16.47
CA VAL A 400 3.52 13.45 -17.32
C VAL A 400 2.57 13.95 -18.40
N ALA A 401 2.80 13.57 -19.65
CA ALA A 401 1.88 13.75 -20.76
C ALA A 401 1.20 12.41 -21.07
N PHE A 402 -0.13 12.36 -20.92
CA PHE A 402 -0.94 11.20 -21.30
C PHE A 402 -1.53 11.39 -22.69
N PHE A 403 -1.55 10.33 -23.49
CA PHE A 403 -2.09 10.35 -24.84
C PHE A 403 -3.37 9.54 -24.91
N PHE A 404 -4.41 10.11 -25.50
CA PHE A 404 -5.73 9.49 -25.63
C PHE A 404 -6.24 9.59 -27.06
N THR A 405 -6.58 8.46 -27.66
CA THR A 405 -7.24 8.37 -28.95
C THR A 405 -8.74 8.26 -28.74
N ILE A 406 -9.48 9.30 -29.13
CA ILE A 406 -10.94 9.40 -28.88
C ILE A 406 -11.69 9.83 -30.15
N GLU A 407 -12.92 9.35 -30.29
CA GLU A 407 -13.79 9.66 -31.43
C GLU A 407 -14.69 10.89 -31.18
N LYS A 408 -14.96 11.21 -29.91
CA LYS A 408 -15.80 12.36 -29.54
C LYS A 408 -14.93 13.55 -29.16
N PRO A 409 -15.46 14.79 -29.26
CA PRO A 409 -14.72 15.98 -28.84
C PRO A 409 -14.30 15.90 -27.36
N ILE A 410 -13.10 16.41 -27.06
CA ILE A 410 -12.48 16.36 -25.72
C ILE A 410 -13.30 17.09 -24.63
N ASP A 411 -14.15 18.03 -25.02
CA ASP A 411 -15.04 18.78 -24.11
C ASP A 411 -16.12 17.92 -23.44
N ARG A 412 -16.39 16.71 -23.95
CA ARG A 412 -17.34 15.75 -23.40
C ARG A 412 -16.76 14.88 -22.28
N TYR A 413 -15.48 15.09 -21.96
CA TYR A 413 -14.74 14.27 -21.02
C TYR A 413 -14.25 15.09 -19.84
N ALA A 414 -14.16 14.45 -18.68
CA ALA A 414 -13.34 14.89 -17.57
C ALA A 414 -12.05 14.07 -17.55
N PHE A 415 -10.91 14.72 -17.30
CA PHE A 415 -9.68 13.99 -17.01
C PHE A 415 -9.62 13.70 -15.51
N VAL A 416 -9.33 12.46 -15.16
CA VAL A 416 -9.22 12.01 -13.78
C VAL A 416 -7.85 11.39 -13.58
N TYR A 417 -7.16 11.83 -12.53
CA TYR A 417 -5.87 11.32 -12.10
C TYR A 417 -5.93 10.97 -10.62
N GLN A 418 -5.37 9.82 -10.25
CA GLN A 418 -5.28 9.39 -8.86
C GLN A 418 -3.83 9.26 -8.43
N THR A 419 -3.49 9.88 -7.31
CA THR A 419 -2.15 9.83 -6.74
C THR A 419 -2.24 9.95 -5.22
N PRO A 420 -1.24 9.51 -4.44
CA PRO A 420 -1.27 9.67 -2.99
C PRO A 420 -1.42 11.14 -2.60
N GLY A 421 -2.20 11.43 -1.57
CA GLY A 421 -2.32 12.78 -0.99
C GLY A 421 -1.12 13.20 -0.13
N SER A 422 -0.22 12.26 0.15
CA SER A 422 1.00 12.44 0.93
C SER A 422 1.98 11.31 0.66
N ILE A 423 3.25 11.55 0.97
CA ILE A 423 4.31 10.54 1.01
C ILE A 423 4.96 10.67 2.38
N ILE A 424 5.06 9.57 3.11
CA ILE A 424 5.64 9.58 4.47
C ILE A 424 6.78 8.59 4.57
N THR A 425 7.88 9.01 5.20
CA THR A 425 8.97 8.11 5.58
C THR A 425 8.94 7.86 7.08
N ARG A 426 8.91 6.58 7.48
CA ARG A 426 8.88 6.18 8.89
C ARG A 426 9.89 5.08 9.17
N GLY A 427 10.48 5.12 10.36
CA GLY A 427 11.35 4.07 10.89
C GLY A 427 10.56 2.97 11.60
N TYR A 428 10.96 1.73 11.37
CA TYR A 428 10.40 0.53 11.99
C TYR A 428 11.52 -0.27 12.64
N ASP A 429 11.51 -0.29 13.96
CA ASP A 429 12.52 -1.00 14.76
C ASP A 429 12.25 -2.51 14.74
N TYR A 430 13.29 -3.31 14.59
CA TYR A 430 13.22 -4.77 14.65
C TYR A 430 14.34 -5.35 15.50
N GLU A 431 14.06 -6.52 16.09
CA GLU A 431 15.05 -7.30 16.83
C GLU A 431 14.92 -8.79 16.47
N LEU A 432 15.94 -9.33 15.81
CA LEU A 432 16.06 -10.76 15.50
C LEU A 432 17.04 -11.40 16.48
N LYS A 433 16.69 -12.57 17.02
CA LYS A 433 17.44 -13.24 18.08
C LYS A 433 17.86 -14.64 17.67
N ASP A 434 18.91 -15.12 18.33
CA ASP A 434 19.32 -16.52 18.31
C ASP A 434 19.54 -17.08 16.88
N ILE A 435 20.18 -16.29 16.02
CA ILE A 435 20.46 -16.70 14.63
C ILE A 435 21.74 -17.55 14.61
N PRO A 436 21.65 -18.86 14.33
CA PRO A 436 22.83 -19.72 14.32
C PRO A 436 23.76 -19.38 13.15
N LEU A 437 25.07 -19.39 13.41
CA LEU A 437 26.10 -19.34 12.38
C LEU A 437 26.51 -20.78 11.97
N PRO A 438 26.93 -20.99 10.70
CA PRO A 438 27.39 -22.30 10.23
C PRO A 438 28.60 -22.90 10.97
#